data_AF-A0A1G4XNZ4-F1
#
_entry.id   AF-A0A1G4XNZ4-F1
#
_cell.length_a   1.000
_cell.length_b   1.000
_cell.length_c   1.000
_cell.angle_alpha   90.00
_cell.angle_beta   90.00
_cell.angle_gamma   90.00
#
_symmetry.space_group_name_H-M   'P 1'
#
loop_
_entity.id
_entity.type
_entity.pdbx_description
1 polymer ?
#
loop_
_entity_poly.entity_id
_entity_poly.type
_entity_poly.pdbx_seq_one_letter_code
_entity_poly.pdbx_strand_id
1 'polypeptide(L)'
;MADARLGRAAALLERQAAALDAACAIPFVQQVTDGTLPDAAFARYLLVEEAFVLTASRVLGRVVWESPTWDELLPHARSLTNLVTDQRDYFGGLRDRWPVDGAQARDVLARGRVLDDTVLAQVAEGGRAAAVVGMYAAETMYARWCTAAAAVDAPRRPDLQAWVQLHAEPAFLAQVDALREDVDRLGPEVTDADLDRWYTAVLTAEEEFHAVAVS
;
A
#
# COMPACT_ATOMS: atom_id res chain seq x y z
N MET A 1 14.63 13.03 33.31
CA MET A 1 14.35 13.01 31.85
C MET A 1 14.11 11.56 31.48
N ALA A 2 12.84 11.18 31.33
CA ALA A 2 12.53 9.85 30.84
C ALA A 2 13.06 9.77 29.41
N ASP A 3 13.92 8.80 29.15
CA ASP A 3 14.29 8.40 27.80
C ASP A 3 12.98 8.04 27.09
N ALA A 4 12.54 8.90 26.17
CA ALA A 4 11.31 8.70 25.42
C ALA A 4 11.59 7.57 24.44
N ARG A 5 11.47 6.34 24.94
CA ARG A 5 11.57 5.13 24.12
C ARG A 5 10.69 5.33 22.89
N LEU A 6 11.29 5.22 21.72
CA LEU A 6 10.59 5.31 20.44
C LEU A 6 9.33 4.42 20.47
N GLY A 7 8.23 4.93 19.92
CA GLY A 7 7.02 4.13 19.70
C GLY A 7 7.35 2.87 18.90
N ARG A 8 6.55 1.81 19.04
CA ARG A 8 6.77 0.54 18.33
C ARG A 8 6.82 0.74 16.82
N ALA A 9 5.98 1.61 16.28
CA ALA A 9 5.95 1.91 14.86
C ALA A 9 7.22 2.63 14.39
N ALA A 10 7.74 3.58 15.18
CA ALA A 10 8.98 4.27 14.88
C ALA A 10 10.19 3.31 14.93
N ALA A 11 10.25 2.44 15.95
CA ALA A 11 11.29 1.41 16.04
C ALA A 11 11.20 0.39 14.88
N LEU A 12 9.99 0.03 14.44
CA LEU A 12 9.79 -0.81 13.26
C LEU A 12 10.34 -0.13 12.01
N LEU A 13 10.01 1.14 11.77
CA LEU A 13 10.55 1.89 10.61
C LEU A 13 12.08 1.99 10.64
N GLU A 14 12.69 2.18 11.80
CA GLU A 14 14.16 2.18 11.92
C GLU A 14 14.77 0.83 11.51
N ARG A 15 14.19 -0.28 11.97
CA ARG A 15 14.66 -1.62 11.58
C ARG A 15 14.42 -1.92 10.10
N GLN A 16 13.35 -1.37 9.53
CA GLN A 16 12.91 -1.62 8.16
C GLN A 16 13.41 -0.56 7.16
N ALA A 17 14.22 0.41 7.59
CA ALA A 17 14.64 1.54 6.77
C ALA A 17 15.27 1.11 5.44
N ALA A 18 16.19 0.14 5.47
CA ALA A 18 16.84 -0.37 4.27
C ALA A 18 15.89 -1.10 3.31
N ALA A 19 14.93 -1.87 3.84
CA ALA A 19 13.92 -2.55 3.02
C ALA A 19 12.96 -1.53 2.38
N LEU A 20 12.54 -0.52 3.15
CA LEU A 20 11.68 0.55 2.65
C LEU A 20 12.39 1.43 1.61
N ASP A 21 13.69 1.71 1.80
CA ASP A 21 14.53 2.39 0.80
C ASP A 21 14.57 1.61 -0.51
N ALA A 22 14.80 0.29 -0.45
CA ALA A 22 14.85 -0.58 -1.61
C ALA A 22 13.49 -0.62 -2.34
N ALA A 23 12.39 -0.80 -1.60
CA ALA A 23 11.05 -0.83 -2.15
C ALA A 23 10.66 0.50 -2.83
N CYS A 24 11.08 1.64 -2.28
CA CYS A 24 10.87 2.96 -2.90
C CYS A 24 11.83 3.26 -4.07
N ALA A 25 12.85 2.43 -4.30
CA ALA A 25 13.82 2.60 -5.38
C ALA A 25 13.58 1.67 -6.58
N ILE A 26 12.47 0.91 -6.59
CA ILE A 26 12.14 -0.01 -7.67
C ILE A 26 11.94 0.72 -9.01
N PRO A 27 12.17 0.04 -10.16
CA PRO A 27 12.12 0.69 -11.48
C PRO A 27 10.78 1.38 -11.79
N PHE A 28 9.66 0.81 -11.36
CA PHE A 28 8.34 1.44 -11.52
C PHE A 28 8.29 2.81 -10.85
N VAL A 29 8.69 2.89 -9.57
CA VAL A 29 8.68 4.14 -8.79
C VAL A 29 9.60 5.19 -9.41
N GLN A 30 10.78 4.79 -9.87
CA GLN A 30 11.71 5.70 -10.56
C GLN A 30 11.08 6.28 -11.83
N GLN A 31 10.49 5.42 -12.68
CA GLN A 31 9.86 5.81 -13.93
C GLN A 31 8.60 6.67 -13.73
N VAL A 32 7.84 6.43 -12.65
CA VAL A 32 6.75 7.32 -12.28
C VAL A 32 7.31 8.66 -11.82
N THR A 33 8.33 8.66 -10.97
CA THR A 33 8.91 9.87 -10.38
C THR A 33 9.49 10.80 -11.46
N ASP A 34 10.22 10.28 -12.45
CA ASP A 34 10.83 11.08 -13.51
C ASP A 34 9.93 11.30 -14.74
N GLY A 35 8.73 10.70 -14.76
CA GLY A 35 7.75 10.84 -15.84
C GLY A 35 8.07 10.02 -17.09
N THR A 36 8.91 8.98 -16.98
CA THR A 36 9.29 8.11 -18.10
C THR A 36 8.48 6.82 -18.21
N LEU A 37 7.56 6.55 -17.28
CA LEU A 37 6.74 5.34 -17.28
C LEU A 37 5.97 5.17 -18.61
N PRO A 38 6.17 4.09 -19.37
CA PRO A 38 5.43 3.85 -20.60
C PRO A 38 3.93 3.66 -20.38
N ASP A 39 3.13 4.12 -21.34
CA ASP A 39 1.67 3.99 -21.32
C ASP A 39 1.19 2.53 -21.11
N ALA A 40 1.86 1.56 -21.76
CA ALA A 40 1.55 0.15 -21.59
C ALA A 40 1.89 -0.39 -20.19
N ALA A 41 2.90 0.17 -19.53
CA ALA A 41 3.26 -0.20 -18.16
C ALA A 41 2.24 0.36 -17.17
N PHE A 42 1.80 1.60 -17.36
CA PHE A 42 0.72 2.18 -16.56
C PHE A 42 -0.59 1.40 -16.70
N ALA A 43 -0.96 0.99 -17.92
CA ALA A 43 -2.15 0.15 -18.14
C ALA A 43 -2.08 -1.19 -17.39
N ARG A 44 -0.91 -1.86 -17.37
CA ARG A 44 -0.71 -3.09 -16.59
C ARG A 44 -0.77 -2.86 -15.09
N TYR A 45 -0.17 -1.77 -14.61
CA TYR A 45 -0.23 -1.37 -13.21
C TYR A 45 -1.67 -1.19 -12.74
N LEU A 46 -2.50 -0.45 -13.49
CA LEU A 46 -3.91 -0.25 -13.16
C LEU A 46 -4.69 -1.56 -13.01
N LEU A 47 -4.34 -2.61 -13.75
CA LEU A 47 -4.99 -3.93 -13.62
C LEU A 47 -4.74 -4.58 -12.27
N VAL A 48 -3.47 -4.62 -11.85
CA VAL A 48 -3.08 -5.29 -10.60
C VAL A 48 -3.46 -4.45 -9.40
N GLU A 49 -3.36 -3.12 -9.51
CA GLU A 49 -3.76 -2.20 -8.45
C GLU A 49 -5.27 -2.26 -8.16
N GLU A 50 -6.11 -2.26 -9.20
CA GLU A 50 -7.56 -2.43 -9.00
C GLU A 50 -7.91 -3.77 -8.35
N ALA A 51 -7.19 -4.84 -8.70
CA ALA A 51 -7.36 -6.15 -8.07
C ALA A 51 -6.95 -6.12 -6.59
N PHE A 52 -5.82 -5.48 -6.28
CA PHE A 52 -5.34 -5.34 -4.92
C PHE A 52 -6.25 -4.44 -4.07
N VAL A 53 -6.86 -3.39 -4.61
CA VAL A 53 -7.84 -2.54 -3.89
C VAL A 53 -9.00 -3.37 -3.32
N LEU A 54 -9.46 -4.41 -4.03
CA LEU A 54 -10.44 -5.34 -3.49
C LEU A 54 -9.89 -6.12 -2.29
N THR A 55 -8.64 -6.57 -2.36
CA THR A 55 -7.97 -7.25 -1.25
C THR A 55 -7.75 -6.32 -0.07
N ALA A 56 -7.20 -5.12 -0.28
CA ALA A 56 -7.03 -4.09 0.74
C ALA A 56 -8.36 -3.76 1.44
N SER A 57 -9.46 -3.68 0.68
CA SER A 57 -10.81 -3.49 1.24
C SER A 57 -11.20 -4.63 2.19
N ARG A 58 -10.86 -5.88 1.87
CA ARG A 58 -11.11 -7.04 2.75
C ARG A 58 -10.24 -7.02 3.99
N VAL A 59 -8.96 -6.62 3.85
CA VAL A 59 -8.02 -6.49 4.97
C VAL A 59 -8.47 -5.40 5.94
N LEU A 60 -8.82 -4.21 5.44
CA LEU A 60 -9.39 -3.14 6.28
C LEU A 60 -10.75 -3.52 6.86
N GLY A 61 -11.57 -4.30 6.12
CA GLY A 61 -12.79 -4.89 6.65
C GLY A 61 -12.53 -5.78 7.87
N ARG A 62 -11.44 -6.55 7.88
CA ARG A 62 -11.01 -7.34 9.05
C ARG A 62 -10.58 -6.43 10.20
N VAL A 63 -9.81 -5.37 9.91
CA VAL A 63 -9.39 -4.39 10.91
C VAL A 63 -10.60 -3.75 11.59
N VAL A 64 -11.59 -3.29 10.81
CA VAL A 64 -12.85 -2.71 11.31
C VAL A 64 -13.62 -3.71 12.15
N TRP A 65 -13.77 -4.96 11.67
CA TRP A 65 -14.48 -6.01 12.40
C TRP A 65 -13.89 -6.32 13.78
N GLU A 66 -12.56 -6.25 13.91
CA GLU A 66 -11.84 -6.56 15.15
C GLU A 66 -11.48 -5.32 15.99
N SER A 67 -11.92 -4.13 15.60
CA SER A 67 -11.67 -2.89 16.35
C SER A 67 -12.59 -2.79 17.57
N PRO A 68 -12.04 -2.75 18.81
CA PRO A 68 -12.84 -2.77 20.03
C PRO A 68 -13.38 -1.39 20.43
N THR A 69 -12.85 -0.31 19.87
CA THR A 69 -13.18 1.07 20.20
C THR A 69 -13.51 1.90 18.95
N TRP A 70 -14.25 2.99 19.12
CA TRP A 70 -14.53 3.93 18.03
C TRP A 70 -13.27 4.60 17.50
N ASP A 71 -12.31 4.88 18.36
CA ASP A 71 -11.05 5.54 17.99
C ASP A 71 -10.20 4.64 17.09
N GLU A 72 -10.22 3.33 17.31
CA GLU A 72 -9.59 2.34 16.42
C GLU A 72 -10.45 2.09 15.17
N LEU A 73 -11.77 2.02 15.30
CA LEU A 73 -12.66 1.64 14.20
C LEU A 73 -12.80 2.73 13.12
N LEU A 74 -13.02 3.98 13.53
CA LEU A 74 -13.44 5.05 12.62
C LEU A 74 -12.42 5.40 11.53
N PRO A 75 -11.10 5.48 11.81
CA PRO A 75 -10.11 5.74 10.77
C PRO A 75 -10.18 4.67 9.66
N HIS A 76 -10.18 3.39 10.03
CA HIS A 76 -10.18 2.28 9.08
C HIS A 76 -11.49 2.14 8.32
N ALA A 77 -12.63 2.46 8.95
CA ALA A 77 -13.91 2.51 8.26
C ALA A 77 -13.95 3.61 7.18
N ARG A 78 -13.29 4.75 7.42
CA ARG A 78 -13.16 5.82 6.42
C ARG A 78 -12.22 5.41 5.30
N SER A 79 -11.05 4.83 5.61
CA SER A 79 -10.13 4.27 4.61
C SER A 79 -10.83 3.25 3.72
N LEU A 80 -11.55 2.29 4.33
CA LEU A 80 -12.35 1.31 3.61
C LEU A 80 -13.41 1.97 2.71
N THR A 81 -14.08 3.01 3.20
CA THR A 81 -15.06 3.77 2.40
C THR A 81 -14.39 4.38 1.17
N ASN A 82 -13.23 5.00 1.32
CA ASN A 82 -12.49 5.61 0.22
C ASN A 82 -12.06 4.57 -0.83
N LEU A 83 -11.64 3.36 -0.41
CA LEU A 83 -11.30 2.27 -1.33
C LEU A 83 -12.50 1.83 -2.18
N VAL A 84 -13.69 1.68 -1.57
CA VAL A 84 -14.89 1.17 -2.26
C VAL A 84 -15.71 2.25 -2.96
N THR A 85 -15.31 3.52 -2.84
CA THR A 85 -15.93 4.67 -3.50
C THR A 85 -14.92 5.37 -4.41
N ASP A 86 -14.20 6.38 -3.92
CA ASP A 86 -13.32 7.24 -4.73
C ASP A 86 -12.28 6.45 -5.54
N GLN A 87 -11.61 5.45 -4.94
CA GLN A 87 -10.66 4.63 -5.70
C GLN A 87 -11.37 3.71 -6.69
N ARG A 88 -12.52 3.13 -6.32
CA ARG A 88 -13.30 2.30 -7.23
C ARG A 88 -13.76 3.08 -8.46
N ASP A 89 -14.17 4.34 -8.27
CA ASP A 89 -14.57 5.24 -9.35
C ASP A 89 -13.36 5.64 -10.21
N TYR A 90 -12.20 5.91 -9.59
CA TYR A 90 -10.94 6.14 -10.30
C TYR A 90 -10.62 4.98 -11.25
N PHE A 91 -10.61 3.72 -10.79
CA PHE A 91 -10.31 2.58 -11.67
C PHE A 91 -11.39 2.33 -12.73
N GLY A 92 -12.67 2.45 -12.34
CA GLY A 92 -13.80 2.25 -13.25
C GLY A 92 -13.75 3.15 -14.48
N GLY A 93 -13.34 4.41 -14.31
CA GLY A 93 -13.20 5.37 -15.42
C GLY A 93 -11.96 5.17 -16.30
N LEU A 94 -10.97 4.41 -15.84
CA LEU A 94 -9.68 4.27 -16.53
C LEU A 94 -9.56 3.02 -17.41
N ARG A 95 -10.34 1.96 -17.14
CA ARG A 95 -10.30 0.71 -17.90
C ARG A 95 -10.45 0.89 -19.41
N ASP A 96 -11.36 1.76 -19.83
CA ASP A 96 -11.62 2.02 -21.25
C ASP A 96 -10.52 2.87 -21.90
N ARG A 97 -9.84 3.70 -21.11
CA ARG A 97 -8.76 4.59 -21.56
C ARG A 97 -7.40 3.88 -21.63
N TRP A 98 -7.21 2.85 -20.81
CA TRP A 98 -5.96 2.11 -20.66
C TRP A 98 -6.16 0.60 -20.87
N PRO A 99 -6.57 0.17 -22.08
CA PRO A 99 -6.85 -1.24 -22.33
C PRO A 99 -5.58 -2.09 -22.34
N VAL A 100 -5.70 -3.32 -21.86
CA VAL A 100 -4.68 -4.36 -21.93
C VAL A 100 -5.29 -5.56 -22.66
N ASP A 101 -4.54 -6.20 -23.55
CA ASP A 101 -5.00 -7.40 -24.25
C ASP A 101 -5.45 -8.49 -23.26
N GLY A 102 -6.50 -9.24 -23.60
CA GLY A 102 -7.11 -10.20 -22.68
C GLY A 102 -6.19 -11.35 -22.25
N ALA A 103 -5.26 -11.80 -23.10
CA ALA A 103 -4.29 -12.81 -22.69
C ALA A 103 -3.22 -12.22 -21.78
N GLN A 104 -2.73 -11.02 -22.11
CA GLN A 104 -1.77 -10.28 -21.28
C GLN A 104 -2.37 -9.92 -19.91
N ALA A 105 -3.63 -9.48 -19.87
CA ALA A 105 -4.32 -9.12 -18.64
C ALA A 105 -4.41 -10.30 -17.66
N ARG A 106 -4.65 -11.52 -18.15
CA ARG A 106 -4.68 -12.73 -17.31
C ARG A 106 -3.31 -13.04 -16.72
N ASP A 107 -2.24 -12.92 -17.51
CA ASP A 107 -0.87 -13.16 -17.03
C ASP A 107 -0.45 -12.12 -15.98
N VAL A 108 -0.69 -10.84 -16.28
CA VAL A 108 -0.42 -9.71 -15.38
C VAL A 108 -1.15 -9.87 -14.04
N LEU A 109 -2.45 -10.20 -14.08
CA LEU A 109 -3.24 -10.45 -12.87
C LEU A 109 -2.76 -11.69 -12.11
N ALA A 110 -2.32 -12.75 -12.80
CA ALA A 110 -1.81 -13.95 -12.14
C ALA A 110 -0.51 -13.68 -11.38
N ARG A 111 0.39 -12.86 -11.96
CA ARG A 111 1.65 -12.46 -11.33
C ARG A 111 1.44 -11.47 -10.18
N GLY A 112 0.51 -10.53 -10.32
CA GLY A 112 0.19 -9.54 -9.29
C GLY A 112 -0.40 -10.13 -8.00
N ARG A 113 -0.96 -11.34 -8.04
CA ARG A 113 -1.55 -12.02 -6.86
C ARG A 113 -0.57 -12.27 -5.72
N VAL A 114 0.74 -12.18 -5.95
CA VAL A 114 1.75 -12.36 -4.89
C VAL A 114 1.50 -11.44 -3.70
N LEU A 115 1.08 -10.19 -3.94
CA LEU A 115 0.76 -9.25 -2.87
C LEU A 115 -0.55 -9.64 -2.17
N ASP A 116 -1.58 -10.00 -2.94
CA ASP A 116 -2.86 -10.49 -2.40
C ASP A 116 -2.67 -11.70 -1.48
N ASP A 117 -1.95 -12.71 -1.97
CA ASP A 117 -1.71 -13.97 -1.28
C ASP A 117 -0.88 -13.73 -0.01
N THR A 118 0.11 -12.83 -0.08
CA THR A 118 0.94 -12.46 1.08
C THR A 118 0.10 -11.82 2.18
N VAL A 119 -0.66 -10.76 1.87
CA VAL A 119 -1.43 -10.07 2.91
C VAL A 119 -2.55 -10.94 3.46
N LEU A 120 -3.24 -11.72 2.61
CA LEU A 120 -4.33 -12.59 3.08
C LEU A 120 -3.82 -13.75 3.93
N ALA A 121 -2.66 -14.33 3.61
CA ALA A 121 -2.03 -15.36 4.43
C ALA A 121 -1.63 -14.81 5.81
N GLN A 122 -1.02 -13.63 5.84
CA GLN A 122 -0.66 -12.94 7.09
C GLN A 122 -1.90 -12.65 7.95
N VAL A 123 -2.97 -12.14 7.35
CA VAL A 123 -4.24 -11.87 8.05
C VAL A 123 -4.87 -13.16 8.60
N ALA A 124 -4.79 -14.26 7.86
CA ALA A 124 -5.29 -15.56 8.33
C ALA A 124 -4.48 -16.10 9.52
N GLU A 125 -3.17 -15.84 9.55
CA GLU A 125 -2.25 -16.26 10.61
C GLU A 125 -2.35 -15.37 11.87
N GLY A 126 -2.24 -14.05 11.70
CA GLY A 126 -2.04 -13.08 12.78
C GLY A 126 -3.21 -12.12 13.02
N GLY A 127 -4.34 -12.29 12.33
CA GLY A 127 -5.55 -11.48 12.51
C GLY A 127 -5.31 -9.98 12.32
N ARG A 128 -5.98 -9.14 13.12
CA ARG A 128 -5.86 -7.68 13.09
C ARG A 128 -4.43 -7.17 13.20
N ALA A 129 -3.58 -7.78 14.01
CA ALA A 129 -2.20 -7.31 14.16
C ALA A 129 -1.43 -7.41 12.84
N ALA A 130 -1.52 -8.57 12.18
CA ALA A 130 -0.94 -8.77 10.86
C ALA A 130 -1.59 -7.88 9.79
N ALA A 131 -2.92 -7.70 9.85
CA ALA A 131 -3.66 -6.81 8.95
C ALA A 131 -3.15 -5.36 9.02
N VAL A 132 -3.02 -4.81 10.23
CA VAL A 132 -2.51 -3.46 10.46
C VAL A 132 -1.09 -3.32 9.96
N VAL A 133 -0.20 -4.25 10.32
CA VAL A 133 1.22 -4.14 9.97
C VAL A 133 1.42 -4.28 8.46
N GLY A 134 0.67 -5.17 7.82
CA GLY A 134 0.71 -5.34 6.37
C GLY A 134 0.21 -4.09 5.63
N MET A 135 -0.95 -3.54 6.02
CA MET A 135 -1.43 -2.27 5.46
C MET A 135 -0.48 -1.11 5.74
N TYR A 136 0.11 -1.06 6.95
CA TYR A 136 1.08 -0.03 7.31
C TYR A 136 2.32 -0.08 6.43
N ALA A 137 2.80 -1.27 6.07
CA ALA A 137 3.93 -1.43 5.16
C ALA A 137 3.63 -0.90 3.75
N ALA A 138 2.51 -1.32 3.16
CA ALA A 138 2.08 -0.88 1.85
C ALA A 138 1.82 0.65 1.82
N GLU A 139 1.01 1.15 2.75
CA GLU A 139 0.64 2.58 2.76
C GLU A 139 1.82 3.48 3.10
N THR A 140 2.77 3.06 3.96
CA THR A 140 4.01 3.82 4.22
C THR A 140 4.87 3.91 2.96
N MET A 141 5.01 2.82 2.22
CA MET A 141 5.71 2.82 0.93
C MET A 141 5.03 3.80 -0.03
N TYR A 142 3.71 3.69 -0.23
CA TYR A 142 2.94 4.58 -1.09
C TYR A 142 3.05 6.05 -0.71
N ALA A 143 2.85 6.38 0.57
CA ALA A 143 3.00 7.74 1.07
C ALA A 143 4.39 8.31 0.75
N ARG A 144 5.44 7.51 0.98
CA ARG A 144 6.82 7.94 0.78
C ARG A 144 7.12 8.22 -0.68
N TRP A 145 6.85 7.26 -1.57
CA TRP A 145 7.21 7.44 -2.96
C TRP A 145 6.29 8.43 -3.69
N CYS A 146 5.00 8.47 -3.38
CA CYS A 146 4.08 9.43 -3.97
C CYS A 146 4.36 10.85 -3.52
N THR A 147 4.69 11.07 -2.24
CA THR A 147 5.10 12.40 -1.76
C THR A 147 6.37 12.87 -2.46
N ALA A 148 7.35 11.98 -2.63
CA ALA A 148 8.58 12.30 -3.37
C ALA A 148 8.30 12.61 -4.85
N ALA A 149 7.48 11.80 -5.52
CA ALA A 149 7.09 12.01 -6.91
C ALA A 149 6.28 13.31 -7.09
N ALA A 150 5.35 13.62 -6.17
CA ALA A 150 4.55 14.84 -6.20
C ALA A 150 5.41 16.12 -6.10
N ALA A 151 6.57 16.04 -5.45
CA ALA A 151 7.52 17.16 -5.34
C ALA A 151 8.39 17.37 -6.61
N VAL A 152 8.39 16.42 -7.54
CA VAL A 152 9.13 16.51 -8.81
C VAL A 152 8.20 17.00 -9.91
N ASP A 153 8.59 18.10 -10.56
CA ASP A 153 7.95 18.61 -11.77
C ASP A 153 8.35 17.74 -12.98
N ALA A 154 7.58 16.69 -13.22
CA ALA A 154 7.79 15.74 -14.31
C ALA A 154 6.51 15.61 -15.17
N PRO A 155 6.65 15.45 -16.50
CA PRO A 155 5.50 15.32 -17.39
C PRO A 155 4.85 13.94 -17.28
N ARG A 156 3.95 13.75 -16.32
CA ARG A 156 3.15 12.53 -16.16
C ARG A 156 1.82 12.62 -16.92
N ARG A 157 1.26 11.47 -17.26
CA ARG A 157 -0.13 11.39 -17.75
C ARG A 157 -1.07 11.93 -16.66
N PRO A 158 -2.16 12.65 -17.00
CA PRO A 158 -3.07 13.21 -16.00
C PRO A 158 -3.60 12.18 -15.01
N ASP A 159 -3.91 10.97 -15.47
CA ASP A 159 -4.44 9.89 -14.62
C ASP A 159 -3.37 9.37 -13.64
N LEU A 160 -2.13 9.18 -14.11
CA LEU A 160 -1.00 8.82 -13.24
C LEU A 160 -0.66 9.94 -12.25
N GLN A 161 -0.74 11.20 -12.67
CA GLN A 161 -0.56 12.33 -11.78
C GLN A 161 -1.64 12.35 -10.69
N ALA A 162 -2.90 12.09 -11.03
CA ALA A 162 -3.98 12.00 -10.06
C ALA A 162 -3.72 10.89 -9.03
N TRP A 163 -3.21 9.74 -9.45
CA TRP A 163 -2.82 8.66 -8.56
C TRP A 163 -1.70 9.04 -7.58
N VAL A 164 -0.65 9.70 -8.08
CA VAL A 164 0.44 10.21 -7.24
C VAL A 164 -0.08 11.22 -6.23
N GLN A 165 -0.97 12.14 -6.63
CA GLN A 165 -1.53 13.15 -5.73
C GLN A 165 -2.44 12.54 -4.67
N LEU A 166 -3.28 11.57 -5.05
CA LEU A 166 -4.16 10.84 -4.12
C LEU A 166 -3.38 10.28 -2.93
N HIS A 167 -2.19 9.73 -3.16
CA HIS A 167 -1.35 9.12 -2.12
C HIS A 167 -0.39 10.11 -1.43
N ALA A 168 -0.38 11.37 -1.84
CA ALA A 168 0.39 12.44 -1.22
C ALA A 168 -0.51 13.43 -0.45
N GLU A 169 -1.83 13.31 -0.56
CA GLU A 169 -2.76 14.25 0.05
C GLU A 169 -2.92 14.02 1.57
N PRO A 170 -3.32 15.05 2.34
CA PRO A 170 -3.46 14.93 3.79
C PRO A 170 -4.40 13.81 4.25
N ALA A 171 -5.43 13.49 3.46
CA ALA A 171 -6.36 12.42 3.78
C ALA A 171 -5.69 11.05 3.70
N PHE A 172 -4.79 10.79 2.74
CA PHE A 172 -4.02 9.54 2.69
C PHE A 172 -2.98 9.47 3.81
N LEU A 173 -2.25 10.56 4.06
CA LEU A 173 -1.25 10.59 5.14
C LEU A 173 -1.88 10.38 6.52
N ALA A 174 -3.10 10.87 6.75
CA ALA A 174 -3.83 10.61 7.99
C ALA A 174 -4.22 9.13 8.17
N GLN A 175 -4.40 8.37 7.07
CA GLN A 175 -4.67 6.93 7.13
C GLN A 175 -3.41 6.17 7.56
N VAL A 176 -2.26 6.51 6.97
CA VAL A 176 -0.94 5.98 7.34
C VAL A 176 -0.66 6.26 8.83
N ASP A 177 -0.97 7.46 9.30
CA ASP A 177 -0.82 7.82 10.71
C ASP A 177 -1.74 7.00 11.64
N ALA A 178 -2.97 6.68 11.21
CA ALA A 178 -3.86 5.84 12.00
C ALA A 178 -3.34 4.39 12.11
N LEU A 179 -2.76 3.86 11.03
CA LEU A 179 -2.07 2.57 11.04
C LEU A 179 -0.83 2.59 11.94
N ARG A 180 -0.03 3.66 11.90
CA ARG A 180 1.11 3.87 12.80
C ARG A 180 0.67 3.81 14.26
N GLU A 181 -0.41 4.51 14.62
CA GLU A 181 -0.93 4.50 15.99
C GLU A 181 -1.41 3.11 16.42
N ASP A 182 -2.04 2.34 15.52
CA ASP A 182 -2.43 0.98 15.81
C ASP A 182 -1.23 0.07 16.04
N VAL A 183 -0.14 0.22 15.27
CA VAL A 183 1.11 -0.50 15.53
C VAL A 183 1.69 -0.14 16.91
N ASP A 184 1.60 1.13 17.32
CA ASP A 184 2.02 1.56 18.66
C ASP A 184 1.15 0.97 19.78
N ARG A 185 -0.12 0.63 19.50
CA ARG A 185 -1.06 0.01 20.46
C ARG A 185 -0.94 -1.51 20.56
N LEU A 186 -0.25 -2.19 19.63
CA LEU A 186 -0.13 -3.65 19.65
C LEU A 186 0.53 -4.15 20.94
N GLY A 187 -0.11 -5.16 21.54
CA GLY A 187 0.31 -5.73 22.81
C GLY A 187 1.61 -6.53 22.72
N PRO A 188 2.17 -6.94 23.88
CA PRO A 188 3.44 -7.66 23.94
C PRO A 188 3.40 -9.07 23.34
N GLU A 189 2.21 -9.62 23.10
CA GLU A 189 1.99 -10.90 22.40
C GLU A 189 2.40 -10.84 20.93
N VAL A 190 2.38 -9.66 20.31
CA VAL A 190 2.94 -9.41 18.99
C VAL A 190 4.40 -9.02 19.18
N THR A 191 5.34 -9.86 18.74
CA THR A 191 6.77 -9.59 18.95
C THR A 191 7.33 -8.66 17.89
N ASP A 192 8.49 -8.04 18.14
CA ASP A 192 9.21 -7.28 17.10
C ASP A 192 9.53 -8.15 15.87
N ALA A 193 9.77 -9.45 16.07
CA ALA A 193 10.00 -10.39 14.97
C ALA A 193 8.74 -10.64 14.13
N ASP A 194 7.54 -10.60 14.72
CA ASP A 194 6.29 -10.67 13.98
C ASP A 194 6.06 -9.39 13.16
N LEU A 195 6.29 -8.22 13.78
CA LEU A 195 6.22 -6.94 13.09
C LEU A 195 7.17 -6.89 11.88
N ASP A 196 8.43 -7.28 12.10
CA ASP A 196 9.45 -7.29 11.05
C ASP A 196 9.09 -8.28 9.93
N ARG A 197 8.67 -9.50 10.29
CA ARG A 197 8.26 -10.53 9.32
C ARG A 197 7.12 -10.03 8.43
N TRP A 198 6.06 -9.48 9.02
CA TRP A 198 4.90 -9.04 8.24
C TRP A 198 5.23 -7.84 7.37
N TYR A 199 5.94 -6.85 7.93
CA TYR A 199 6.29 -5.61 7.22
C TYR A 199 7.22 -5.88 6.04
N THR A 200 8.32 -6.61 6.25
CA THR A 200 9.27 -6.94 5.17
C THR A 200 8.61 -7.78 4.09
N ALA A 201 7.78 -8.77 4.45
CA ALA A 201 7.12 -9.62 3.47
C ALA A 201 6.18 -8.85 2.54
N VAL A 202 5.47 -7.84 3.06
CA VAL A 202 4.66 -6.95 2.20
C VAL A 202 5.55 -6.13 1.28
N LEU A 203 6.62 -5.49 1.79
CA LEU A 203 7.53 -4.73 0.93
C LEU A 203 8.17 -5.59 -0.17
N THR A 204 8.55 -6.84 0.13
CA THR A 204 9.07 -7.76 -0.88
C THR A 204 8.01 -8.13 -1.92
N ALA A 205 6.77 -8.38 -1.48
CA ALA A 205 5.67 -8.66 -2.40
C ALA A 205 5.33 -7.45 -3.28
N GLU A 206 5.47 -6.23 -2.75
CA GLU A 206 5.31 -4.97 -3.50
C GLU A 206 6.33 -4.84 -4.64
N GLU A 207 7.56 -5.33 -4.47
CA GLU A 207 8.57 -5.33 -5.56
C GLU A 207 8.10 -6.20 -6.74
N GLU A 208 7.65 -7.42 -6.47
CA GLU A 208 7.13 -8.33 -7.50
C GLU A 208 5.84 -7.82 -8.12
N PHE A 209 4.95 -7.27 -7.29
CA PHE A 209 3.69 -6.67 -7.70
C PHE A 209 3.91 -5.52 -8.69
N HIS A 210 4.85 -4.61 -8.42
CA HIS A 210 5.17 -3.51 -9.34
C HIS A 210 6.00 -3.95 -10.55
N ALA A 211 6.81 -5.02 -10.42
CA ALA A 211 7.60 -5.54 -11.53
C ALA A 211 6.72 -6.01 -12.70
N VAL A 212 5.48 -6.43 -12.47
CA VAL A 212 4.54 -6.82 -13.55
C VAL A 212 4.20 -5.66 -14.49
N ALA A 213 4.28 -4.42 -14.00
CA ALA A 213 4.00 -3.23 -14.79
C ALA A 213 5.16 -2.94 -15.76
N VAL A 214 6.40 -3.08 -15.30
CA VAL A 214 7.61 -2.69 -16.04
C VAL A 214 8.33 -3.85 -16.74
N SER A 215 7.86 -5.09 -16.56
CA SER A 215 8.36 -6.28 -17.27
C SER A 215 7.87 -6.40 -18.70
#